data_AF-A0A097PMM6-F1
#
_entry.id   AF-A0A097PMM6-F1
#
_cell.length_a   1.000
_cell.length_b   1.000
_cell.length_c   1.000
_cell.angle_alpha   90.00
_cell.angle_beta   90.00
_cell.angle_gamma   90.00
#
_symmetry.space_group_name_H-M   'P 1'
#
loop_
_entity.id
_entity.type
_entity.pdbx_description
1 polymer ?
#
loop_
_entity_poly.entity_id
_entity_poly.type
_entity_poly.pdbx_seq_one_letter_code
_entity_poly.pdbx_strand_id
1 'polypeptide(L)'
;FYQVLGAETHYLGDGIKRAYEAKVSRVPEDGYSEDAIMGRKQILQTACETLANPRSRGDYNQELLEDTLMREVPWNKVPGALCLLQEMGEADVVLQVGQTLLQERLPKSFKRDVVLAMALSYVDISREAMAESPPDVVKSCEVLERALKILQEGGGGSLAPDLQEQIDETLEEITPRCVLELLALPLDEERREEGLHGVQNILWAVGGGGATALDGRFNREEFMSEAFLHMTAAEQVDLFAATPSSIPAESFEVYAAALAYVVEGFVAKKPLFIQEADALFLQLQQTSRELDFALERGMCALLLGELDDCRAWLGLDSEKSPYRDPPIVDFVLENSLPGLCKLLESWLVFPRFKDTRGLQFKLGDYYDDPSVLSYLERLESPLAAAAAIVRIGAVKESAIQTLQRVFPFPLQIVCAGVVVGVLTLAALRSLPPKMDARLAENLVRKWQMSKSKALGPNHSISQLSEILDGQMLKIWTERANDIAQHGWFWEYSLLGLTIESVTISAEGRRAVVEATLQEAAPEHNDSTYTTRYEMGNWKITDGA
;
A
#
# COMPACT_ATOMS: atom_id res chain seq x y z
N PHE A 1 19.24 -49.17 -4.17
CA PHE A 1 20.48 -49.40 -4.96
C PHE A 1 20.40 -48.87 -6.37
N TYR A 2 19.30 -49.05 -7.11
CA TYR A 2 19.13 -48.43 -8.44
C TYR A 2 19.30 -46.91 -8.40
N GLN A 3 18.53 -46.23 -7.55
CA GLN A 3 18.64 -44.77 -7.33
C GLN A 3 20.06 -44.34 -6.92
N VAL A 4 20.67 -45.05 -5.97
CA VAL A 4 22.05 -44.79 -5.49
C VAL A 4 23.09 -44.79 -6.61
N LEU A 5 22.94 -45.67 -7.61
CA LEU A 5 23.81 -45.70 -8.79
C LEU A 5 23.38 -44.76 -9.91
N GLY A 6 22.20 -44.15 -9.84
CA GLY A 6 21.57 -43.47 -10.97
C GLY A 6 21.26 -44.43 -12.13
N ALA A 7 20.94 -45.69 -11.80
CA ALA A 7 20.67 -46.75 -12.77
C ALA A 7 19.18 -47.12 -12.80
N GLU A 8 18.69 -47.51 -13.96
CA GLU A 8 17.30 -47.97 -14.12
C GLU A 8 17.18 -49.50 -13.98
N THR A 9 15.98 -49.97 -13.64
CA THR A 9 15.68 -51.40 -13.47
C THR A 9 15.90 -52.22 -14.74
N HIS A 10 15.88 -51.59 -15.91
CA HIS A 10 16.11 -52.21 -17.20
C HIS A 10 17.60 -52.32 -17.60
N TYR A 11 18.52 -51.66 -16.88
CA TYR A 11 19.95 -51.66 -17.22
C TYR A 11 20.55 -53.06 -17.08
N LEU A 12 21.29 -53.53 -18.08
CA LEU A 12 22.05 -54.79 -18.00
C LEU A 12 23.29 -54.65 -17.10
N GLY A 13 23.95 -55.76 -16.75
CA GLY A 13 25.11 -55.78 -15.83
C GLY A 13 26.23 -54.81 -16.22
N ASP A 14 26.54 -54.67 -17.53
CA ASP A 14 27.53 -53.70 -18.00
C ASP A 14 27.03 -52.25 -17.92
N GLY A 15 25.72 -52.03 -18.01
CA GLY A 15 25.09 -50.72 -17.75
C GLY A 15 25.21 -50.32 -16.28
N ILE A 16 24.99 -51.26 -15.36
CA ILE A 16 25.17 -51.06 -13.92
C ILE A 16 26.63 -50.70 -13.59
N LYS A 17 27.60 -51.43 -14.16
CA LYS A 17 29.03 -51.13 -13.95
C LYS A 17 29.41 -49.74 -14.45
N ARG A 18 28.92 -49.33 -15.62
CA ARG A 18 29.14 -47.97 -16.14
C ARG A 18 28.52 -46.90 -15.26
N ALA A 19 27.31 -47.12 -14.75
CA ALA A 19 26.65 -46.20 -13.82
C ALA A 19 27.46 -46.05 -12.51
N TYR A 20 27.94 -47.18 -11.97
CA TYR A 20 28.85 -47.19 -10.82
C TYR A 20 30.15 -46.42 -11.09
N GLU A 21 30.84 -46.69 -12.21
CA GLU A 21 32.07 -46.00 -12.58
C GLU A 21 31.86 -44.49 -12.70
N ALA A 22 30.77 -44.06 -13.34
CA ALA A 22 30.42 -42.65 -13.46
C ALA A 22 30.16 -42.00 -12.09
N LYS A 23 29.45 -42.68 -11.19
CA LYS A 23 29.14 -42.17 -9.85
C LYS A 23 30.37 -42.13 -8.94
N VAL A 24 31.28 -43.09 -9.06
CA VAL A 24 32.56 -43.11 -8.34
C VAL A 24 33.53 -42.04 -8.86
N SER A 25 33.52 -41.75 -10.16
CA SER A 25 34.37 -40.69 -10.73
C SER A 25 33.98 -39.28 -10.27
N ARG A 26 32.74 -39.08 -9.83
CA ARG A 26 32.28 -37.85 -9.19
C ARG A 26 32.52 -37.96 -7.69
N VAL A 27 33.62 -37.35 -7.24
CA VAL A 27 33.97 -37.26 -5.82
C VAL A 27 33.34 -35.98 -5.26
N PRO A 28 32.68 -36.03 -4.10
CA PRO A 28 32.19 -34.82 -3.43
C PRO A 28 33.35 -33.87 -3.13
N GLU A 29 33.26 -32.61 -3.55
CA GLU A 29 34.35 -31.63 -3.45
C GLU A 29 34.30 -30.81 -2.14
N ASP A 30 33.17 -30.84 -1.43
CA ASP A 30 32.84 -29.88 -0.35
C ASP A 30 33.51 -30.16 1.02
N GLY A 31 34.60 -30.95 1.03
CA GLY A 31 35.41 -31.14 2.24
C GLY A 31 34.97 -32.26 3.18
N TYR A 32 34.27 -33.28 2.66
CA TYR A 32 34.01 -34.54 3.38
C TYR A 32 35.30 -35.23 3.82
N SER A 33 35.24 -35.95 4.94
CA SER A 33 36.35 -36.76 5.43
C SER A 33 36.63 -37.97 4.53
N GLU A 34 37.88 -38.46 4.57
CA GLU A 34 38.27 -39.69 3.85
C GLU A 34 37.40 -40.89 4.25
N ASP A 35 36.99 -40.97 5.53
CA ASP A 35 36.12 -42.02 6.05
C ASP A 35 34.72 -41.96 5.42
N ALA A 36 34.14 -40.77 5.29
CA ALA A 36 32.85 -40.58 4.63
C ALA A 36 32.91 -40.93 3.13
N ILE A 37 33.96 -40.48 2.43
CA ILE A 37 34.21 -40.81 1.02
C ILE A 37 34.38 -42.32 0.84
N MET A 38 35.12 -42.98 1.73
CA MET A 38 35.29 -44.43 1.71
C MET A 38 33.98 -45.17 1.99
N GLY A 39 33.19 -44.71 2.97
CA GLY A 39 31.87 -45.23 3.28
C GLY A 39 30.93 -45.15 2.07
N ARG A 40 30.87 -43.97 1.42
CA ARG A 40 30.15 -43.74 0.16
C ARG A 40 30.56 -44.74 -0.92
N LYS A 41 31.87 -44.87 -1.18
CA LYS A 41 32.41 -45.79 -2.20
C LYS A 41 32.04 -47.24 -1.93
N GLN A 42 32.11 -47.68 -0.68
CA GLN A 42 31.74 -49.06 -0.30
C GLN A 42 30.24 -49.33 -0.47
N ILE A 43 29.37 -48.34 -0.22
CA ILE A 43 27.93 -48.46 -0.48
C ILE A 43 27.68 -48.58 -1.99
N LEU A 44 28.31 -47.72 -2.80
CA LEU A 44 28.24 -47.78 -4.27
C LEU A 44 28.73 -49.13 -4.80
N GLN A 45 29.82 -49.65 -4.25
CA GLN A 45 30.37 -50.96 -4.63
C GLN A 45 29.38 -52.09 -4.30
N THR A 46 28.81 -52.07 -3.09
CA THR A 46 27.80 -53.05 -2.66
C THR A 46 26.58 -53.03 -3.58
N ALA A 47 26.12 -51.84 -3.96
CA ALA A 47 25.02 -51.68 -4.91
C ALA A 47 25.37 -52.26 -6.29
N CYS A 48 26.58 -51.99 -6.79
CA CYS A 48 27.06 -52.50 -8.08
C CYS A 48 27.16 -54.02 -8.10
N GLU A 49 27.79 -54.61 -7.09
CA GLU A 49 27.96 -56.07 -6.97
C GLU A 49 26.60 -56.79 -6.88
N THR A 50 25.65 -56.23 -6.13
CA THR A 50 24.28 -56.75 -6.01
C THR A 50 23.53 -56.69 -7.34
N LEU A 51 23.57 -55.54 -8.03
CA LEU A 51 22.79 -55.30 -9.25
C LEU A 51 23.43 -55.88 -10.52
N ALA A 52 24.75 -56.12 -10.52
CA ALA A 52 25.46 -56.73 -11.64
C ALA A 52 25.36 -58.27 -11.62
N ASN A 53 25.14 -58.89 -10.46
CA ASN A 53 24.95 -60.33 -10.34
C ASN A 53 23.47 -60.71 -10.61
N PRO A 54 23.16 -61.56 -11.61
CA PRO A 54 21.78 -61.90 -11.95
C PRO A 54 20.97 -62.52 -10.81
N ARG A 55 21.60 -63.32 -9.93
CA ARG A 55 20.92 -63.97 -8.80
C ARG A 55 20.57 -62.96 -7.72
N SER A 56 21.58 -62.25 -7.22
CA SER A 56 21.42 -61.23 -6.18
C SER A 56 20.50 -60.08 -6.61
N ARG A 57 20.54 -59.71 -7.90
CA ARG A 57 19.61 -58.75 -8.48
C ARG A 57 18.18 -59.28 -8.51
N GLY A 58 17.98 -60.57 -8.79
CA GLY A 58 16.67 -61.22 -8.74
C GLY A 58 16.04 -61.12 -7.36
N ASP A 59 16.80 -61.51 -6.33
CA ASP A 59 16.37 -61.42 -4.93
C ASP A 59 16.08 -59.96 -4.53
N TYR A 60 16.99 -59.03 -4.88
CA TYR A 60 16.83 -57.60 -4.64
C TYR A 60 15.55 -57.03 -5.29
N ASN A 61 15.28 -57.42 -6.54
CA ASN A 61 14.10 -56.95 -7.27
C ASN A 61 12.81 -57.52 -6.68
N GLN A 62 12.85 -58.75 -6.18
CA GLN A 62 11.69 -59.33 -5.50
C GLN A 62 11.38 -58.57 -4.21
N GLU A 63 12.37 -58.34 -3.36
CA GLU A 63 12.19 -57.55 -2.12
C GLU A 63 11.72 -56.11 -2.41
N LEU A 64 12.18 -55.52 -3.51
CA LEU A 64 11.75 -54.18 -3.95
C LEU A 64 10.27 -54.16 -4.37
N LEU A 65 9.78 -55.22 -5.01
CA LEU A 65 8.36 -55.34 -5.41
C LEU A 65 7.44 -55.58 -4.22
N GLU A 66 7.93 -56.26 -3.19
CA GLU A 66 7.20 -56.58 -1.96
C GLU A 66 7.20 -55.42 -0.93
N ASP A 67 7.91 -54.32 -1.22
CA ASP A 67 8.11 -53.15 -0.33
C ASP A 67 8.70 -53.53 1.04
N THR A 68 9.47 -54.61 1.08
CA THR A 68 10.13 -55.11 2.31
C THR A 68 11.62 -54.74 2.34
N LEU A 69 12.07 -53.87 1.44
CA LEU A 69 13.48 -53.59 1.23
C LEU A 69 14.07 -52.72 2.35
N MET A 70 14.57 -53.36 3.39
CA MET A 70 15.33 -52.70 4.46
C MET A 70 16.81 -53.11 4.38
N ARG A 71 17.72 -52.14 4.36
CA ARG A 71 19.16 -52.38 4.43
C ARG A 71 19.81 -51.60 5.54
N GLU A 72 20.45 -52.34 6.43
CA GLU A 72 21.22 -51.78 7.52
C GLU A 72 22.47 -51.07 6.97
N VAL A 73 22.65 -49.82 7.37
CA VAL A 73 23.87 -49.06 7.09
C VAL A 73 24.76 -49.18 8.32
N PRO A 74 25.95 -49.79 8.22
CA PRO A 74 26.90 -49.81 9.32
C PRO A 74 27.19 -48.39 9.81
N TRP A 75 27.30 -48.19 11.12
CA TRP A 75 27.42 -46.86 11.72
C TRP A 75 28.55 -46.02 11.10
N ASN A 76 29.70 -46.62 10.85
CA ASN A 76 30.85 -45.95 10.24
C ASN A 76 30.63 -45.51 8.77
N LYS A 77 29.56 -45.96 8.11
CA LYS A 77 29.21 -45.59 6.73
C LYS A 77 28.05 -44.59 6.66
N VAL A 78 27.44 -44.25 7.79
CA VAL A 78 26.28 -43.33 7.86
C VAL A 78 26.57 -41.98 7.19
N PRO A 79 27.72 -41.30 7.40
CA PRO A 79 27.99 -40.04 6.71
C PRO A 79 28.09 -40.20 5.20
N GLY A 80 28.69 -41.30 4.72
CA GLY A 80 28.74 -41.63 3.30
C GLY A 80 27.36 -41.97 2.71
N ALA A 81 26.46 -42.54 3.52
CA ALA A 81 25.07 -42.76 3.13
C ALA A 81 24.26 -41.46 3.04
N LEU A 82 24.44 -40.54 3.99
CA LEU A 82 23.83 -39.20 3.94
C LEU A 82 24.30 -38.40 2.74
N CYS A 83 25.60 -38.45 2.41
CA CYS A 83 26.14 -37.86 1.18
C CYS A 83 25.44 -38.42 -0.06
N LEU A 84 25.22 -39.73 -0.15
CA LEU A 84 24.50 -40.33 -1.27
C LEU A 84 23.02 -39.92 -1.31
N LEU A 85 22.35 -39.82 -0.17
CA LEU A 85 20.96 -39.35 -0.08
C LEU A 85 20.84 -37.91 -0.57
N GLN A 86 21.75 -37.03 -0.16
CA GLN A 86 21.82 -35.66 -0.66
C GLN A 86 22.04 -35.62 -2.18
N GLU A 87 22.99 -36.39 -2.71
CA GLU A 87 23.22 -36.47 -4.17
C GLU A 87 22.03 -37.04 -4.98
N MET A 88 21.07 -37.68 -4.32
CA MET A 88 19.83 -38.20 -4.93
C MET A 88 18.67 -37.20 -4.85
N GLY A 89 18.84 -36.07 -4.16
CA GLY A 89 17.77 -35.10 -3.91
C GLY A 89 16.86 -35.47 -2.73
N GLU A 90 17.26 -36.43 -1.88
CA GLU A 90 16.49 -36.82 -0.69
C GLU A 90 16.76 -35.88 0.49
N ALA A 91 16.62 -34.56 0.25
CA ALA A 91 17.02 -33.51 1.18
C ALA A 91 16.29 -33.62 2.54
N ASP A 92 14.98 -33.85 2.53
CA ASP A 92 14.17 -33.98 3.75
C ASP A 92 14.66 -35.12 4.66
N VAL A 93 15.01 -36.27 4.05
CA VAL A 93 15.52 -37.44 4.78
C VAL A 93 16.88 -37.11 5.40
N VAL A 94 17.77 -36.45 4.65
CA VAL A 94 19.09 -36.05 5.16
C VAL A 94 18.95 -35.10 6.33
N LEU A 95 18.06 -34.12 6.24
CA LEU A 95 17.83 -33.15 7.31
C LEU A 95 17.23 -33.80 8.56
N GLN A 96 16.23 -34.67 8.42
CA GLN A 96 15.60 -35.37 9.54
C GLN A 96 16.59 -36.29 10.28
N VAL A 97 17.32 -37.12 9.51
CA VAL A 97 18.31 -38.04 10.09
C VAL A 97 19.47 -37.24 10.68
N GLY A 98 19.96 -36.21 9.99
CA GLY A 98 21.02 -35.34 10.46
C GLY A 98 20.69 -34.64 11.78
N GLN A 99 19.49 -34.07 11.92
CA GLN A 99 19.04 -33.47 13.18
C GLN A 99 19.02 -34.49 14.33
N THR A 100 18.54 -35.71 14.07
CA THR A 100 18.53 -36.78 15.08
C THR A 100 19.95 -37.17 15.49
N LEU A 101 20.87 -37.29 14.52
CA LEU A 101 22.27 -37.63 14.77
C LEU A 101 23.00 -36.53 15.56
N LEU A 102 22.73 -35.25 15.30
CA LEU A 102 23.39 -34.13 15.98
C LEU A 102 23.00 -34.00 17.46
N GLN A 103 21.95 -34.68 17.92
CA GLN A 103 21.60 -34.79 19.33
C GLN A 103 22.50 -35.79 20.09
N GLU A 104 23.15 -36.70 19.36
CA GLU A 104 24.05 -37.71 19.91
C GLU A 104 25.48 -37.19 20.07
N ARG A 105 26.27 -37.88 20.90
CA ARG A 105 27.71 -37.59 21.03
C ARG A 105 28.49 -38.22 19.89
N LEU A 106 28.70 -37.45 18.82
CA LEU A 106 29.40 -37.89 17.62
C LEU A 106 30.91 -37.55 17.63
N PRO A 107 31.77 -38.38 17.00
CA PRO A 107 33.14 -38.01 16.68
C PRO A 107 33.21 -36.74 15.82
N LYS A 108 34.29 -35.95 15.94
CA LYS A 108 34.41 -34.65 15.27
C LYS A 108 34.30 -34.73 13.74
N SER A 109 34.98 -35.68 13.10
CA SER A 109 34.90 -35.87 11.63
C SER A 109 33.50 -36.28 11.20
N PHE A 110 32.92 -37.25 11.89
CA PHE A 110 31.55 -37.71 11.66
C PHE A 110 30.54 -36.56 11.75
N LYS A 111 30.61 -35.75 12.81
CA LYS A 111 29.73 -34.59 12.99
C LYS A 111 29.88 -33.60 11.82
N ARG A 112 31.12 -33.31 11.39
CA ARG A 112 31.39 -32.41 10.27
C ARG A 112 30.78 -32.92 8.97
N ASP A 113 30.88 -34.21 8.69
CA ASP A 113 30.32 -34.83 7.48
C ASP A 113 28.78 -34.81 7.48
N VAL A 114 28.16 -35.04 8.65
CA VAL A 114 26.69 -34.91 8.81
C VAL A 114 26.24 -33.48 8.56
N VAL A 115 26.92 -32.50 9.18
CA VAL A 115 26.62 -31.07 8.99
C VAL A 115 26.77 -30.66 7.53
N LEU A 116 27.82 -31.13 6.85
CA LEU A 116 28.06 -30.83 5.44
C LEU A 116 26.95 -31.38 4.54
N ALA A 117 26.52 -32.63 4.75
CA ALA A 117 25.41 -33.22 4.01
C ALA A 117 24.10 -32.44 4.22
N MET A 118 23.83 -32.01 5.45
CA MET A 118 22.67 -31.17 5.76
C MET A 118 22.75 -29.80 5.10
N ALA A 119 23.91 -29.15 5.11
CA ALA A 119 24.09 -27.83 4.51
C ALA A 119 23.88 -27.86 2.99
N LEU A 120 24.46 -28.85 2.31
CA LEU A 120 24.23 -29.07 0.87
C LEU A 120 22.75 -29.36 0.57
N SER A 121 22.06 -30.10 1.44
CA SER A 121 20.62 -30.36 1.28
C SER A 121 19.79 -29.07 1.40
N TYR A 122 20.15 -28.15 2.30
CA TYR A 122 19.52 -26.84 2.36
C TYR A 122 19.79 -25.99 1.11
N VAL A 123 21.00 -26.06 0.55
CA VAL A 123 21.34 -25.39 -0.72
C VAL A 123 20.50 -25.94 -1.88
N ASP A 124 20.28 -27.25 -1.92
CA ASP A 124 19.41 -27.86 -2.94
C ASP A 124 17.95 -27.40 -2.79
N ILE A 125 17.42 -27.33 -1.56
CA ILE A 125 16.08 -26.79 -1.30
C ILE A 125 15.97 -25.31 -1.73
N SER A 126 17.02 -24.51 -1.51
CA SER A 126 17.07 -23.12 -2.00
C SER A 126 16.99 -23.06 -3.53
N ARG A 127 17.75 -23.90 -4.23
CA ARG A 127 17.71 -23.97 -5.70
C ARG A 127 16.34 -24.37 -6.22
N GLU A 128 15.67 -25.31 -5.55
CA GLU A 128 14.30 -25.72 -5.89
C GLU A 128 13.31 -24.57 -5.69
N ALA A 129 13.36 -23.89 -4.53
CA ALA A 129 12.50 -22.74 -4.23
C ALA A 129 12.69 -21.60 -5.25
N MET A 130 13.94 -21.36 -5.68
CA MET A 130 14.25 -20.35 -6.70
C MET A 130 13.83 -20.76 -8.12
N ALA A 131 13.65 -22.06 -8.38
CA ALA A 131 13.17 -22.57 -9.67
C ALA A 131 11.64 -22.54 -9.80
N GLU A 132 10.90 -22.26 -8.72
CA GLU A 132 9.44 -22.09 -8.74
C GLU A 132 9.00 -20.86 -9.54
N SER A 133 7.71 -20.78 -9.89
CA SER A 133 7.12 -19.66 -10.63
C SER A 133 5.83 -19.15 -9.96
N PRO A 134 5.85 -18.00 -9.26
CA PRO A 134 7.03 -17.16 -8.98
C PRO A 134 8.05 -17.83 -8.05
N PRO A 135 9.34 -17.41 -8.05
CA PRO A 135 10.34 -17.91 -7.11
C PRO A 135 9.97 -17.62 -5.66
N ASP A 136 10.15 -18.60 -4.76
CA ASP A 136 9.97 -18.43 -3.32
C ASP A 136 11.28 -17.95 -2.68
N VAL A 137 11.50 -16.64 -2.74
CA VAL A 137 12.74 -16.00 -2.26
C VAL A 137 12.87 -16.05 -0.75
N VAL A 138 11.74 -15.95 -0.03
CA VAL A 138 11.71 -16.00 1.45
C VAL A 138 12.18 -17.36 1.93
N LYS A 139 11.62 -18.46 1.40
CA LYS A 139 12.07 -19.82 1.73
C LYS A 139 13.53 -20.03 1.37
N SER A 140 13.98 -19.50 0.23
CA SER A 140 15.38 -19.58 -0.19
C SER A 140 16.34 -18.93 0.83
N CYS A 141 16.04 -17.71 1.29
CA CYS A 141 16.81 -17.05 2.35
C CYS A 141 16.83 -17.87 3.63
N GLU A 142 15.68 -18.34 4.12
CA GLU A 142 15.60 -19.09 5.38
C GLU A 142 16.45 -20.36 5.37
N VAL A 143 16.42 -21.13 4.28
CA VAL A 143 17.18 -22.39 4.23
C VAL A 143 18.68 -22.12 4.07
N LEU A 144 19.08 -21.08 3.34
CA LEU A 144 20.48 -20.68 3.22
C LEU A 144 21.07 -20.15 4.54
N GLU A 145 20.33 -19.31 5.28
CA GLU A 145 20.72 -18.87 6.62
C GLU A 145 20.88 -20.06 7.58
N ARG A 146 19.97 -21.05 7.51
CA ARG A 146 20.10 -22.29 8.27
C ARG A 146 21.34 -23.08 7.87
N ALA A 147 21.65 -23.18 6.58
CA ALA A 147 22.85 -23.84 6.07
C ALA A 147 24.12 -23.19 6.63
N LEU A 148 24.20 -21.86 6.53
CA LEU A 148 25.33 -21.09 7.05
C LEU A 148 25.49 -21.27 8.56
N LYS A 149 24.39 -21.17 9.32
CA LYS A 149 24.38 -21.36 10.78
C LYS A 149 24.91 -22.73 11.19
N ILE A 150 24.45 -23.82 10.55
CA ILE A 150 24.93 -25.16 10.91
C ILE A 150 26.39 -25.39 10.53
N LEU A 151 26.88 -24.79 9.44
CA LEU A 151 28.29 -24.85 9.05
C LEU A 151 29.17 -24.14 10.10
N GLN A 152 28.77 -22.96 10.55
CA GLN A 152 29.49 -22.16 11.55
C GLN A 152 29.47 -22.79 12.95
N GLU A 153 28.30 -23.20 13.44
CA GLU A 153 28.12 -23.76 14.79
C GLU A 153 28.52 -25.24 14.88
N GLY A 154 28.18 -26.02 13.86
CA GLY A 154 28.31 -27.47 13.85
C GLY A 154 29.65 -27.99 13.36
N GLY A 155 30.29 -27.27 12.42
CA GLY A 155 31.54 -27.67 11.76
C GLY A 155 32.81 -27.17 12.45
N GLY A 156 32.71 -26.15 13.29
CA GLY A 156 33.81 -25.25 13.63
C GLY A 156 34.14 -24.34 12.45
N GLY A 157 34.51 -23.07 12.69
CA GLY A 157 34.55 -21.98 11.69
C GLY A 157 35.48 -22.12 10.47
N SER A 158 35.86 -23.32 10.08
CA SER A 158 36.67 -23.67 8.89
C SER A 158 36.09 -24.88 8.13
N LEU A 159 34.86 -25.34 8.40
CA LEU A 159 34.22 -26.37 7.58
C LEU A 159 33.71 -25.78 6.26
N ALA A 160 34.21 -26.26 5.12
CA ALA A 160 33.78 -25.84 3.78
C ALA A 160 33.74 -24.30 3.61
N PRO A 161 34.89 -23.61 3.73
CA PRO A 161 34.94 -22.14 3.64
C PRO A 161 34.41 -21.64 2.29
N ASP A 162 34.77 -22.28 1.19
CA ASP A 162 34.31 -21.91 -0.16
C ASP A 162 32.78 -22.03 -0.29
N LEU A 163 32.15 -23.02 0.38
CA LEU A 163 30.70 -23.16 0.40
C LEU A 163 30.04 -22.08 1.27
N GLN A 164 30.64 -21.72 2.41
CA GLN A 164 30.13 -20.61 3.23
C GLN A 164 30.19 -19.29 2.46
N GLU A 165 31.31 -19.01 1.79
CA GLU A 165 31.48 -17.82 0.95
C GLU A 165 30.42 -17.77 -0.17
N GLN A 166 30.18 -18.89 -0.87
CA GLN A 166 29.13 -18.97 -1.89
C GLN A 166 27.72 -18.74 -1.32
N ILE A 167 27.43 -19.25 -0.12
CA ILE A 167 26.14 -19.05 0.54
C ILE A 167 25.99 -17.58 0.95
N ASP A 168 27.04 -16.98 1.52
CA ASP A 168 27.07 -15.57 1.92
C ASP A 168 26.86 -14.65 0.71
N GLU A 169 27.61 -14.85 -0.38
CA GLU A 169 27.42 -14.10 -1.64
C GLU A 169 25.99 -14.23 -2.18
N THR A 170 25.43 -15.45 -2.15
CA THR A 170 24.05 -15.69 -2.60
C THR A 170 23.06 -14.96 -1.70
N LEU A 171 23.24 -15.02 -0.38
CA LEU A 171 22.38 -14.33 0.59
C LEU A 171 22.46 -12.81 0.40
N GLU A 172 23.64 -12.24 0.21
CA GLU A 172 23.81 -10.81 -0.07
C GLU A 172 23.02 -10.38 -1.33
N GLU A 173 22.98 -11.22 -2.37
CA GLU A 173 22.20 -10.95 -3.58
C GLU A 173 20.68 -10.99 -3.35
N ILE A 174 20.17 -11.99 -2.62
CA ILE A 174 18.72 -12.23 -2.51
C ILE A 174 18.05 -11.53 -1.32
N THR A 175 18.82 -11.16 -0.29
CA THR A 175 18.30 -10.59 0.97
C THR A 175 17.46 -9.34 0.77
N PRO A 176 17.87 -8.33 -0.04
CA PRO A 176 17.03 -7.15 -0.26
C PRO A 176 15.63 -7.50 -0.79
N ARG A 177 15.55 -8.46 -1.71
CA ARG A 177 14.26 -8.90 -2.26
C ARG A 177 13.44 -9.69 -1.23
N CYS A 178 14.07 -10.57 -0.46
CA CYS A 178 13.41 -11.29 0.63
C CYS A 178 12.78 -10.32 1.65
N VAL A 179 13.53 -9.31 2.07
CA VAL A 179 13.08 -8.27 2.99
C VAL A 179 11.86 -7.52 2.44
N LEU A 180 11.88 -7.17 1.16
CA LEU A 180 10.74 -6.52 0.51
C LEU A 180 9.51 -7.44 0.41
N GLU A 181 9.69 -8.72 0.10
CA GLU A 181 8.60 -9.71 0.05
C GLU A 181 7.98 -9.94 1.45
N LEU A 182 8.79 -10.01 2.51
CA LEU A 182 8.32 -10.06 3.91
C LEU A 182 7.57 -8.79 4.29
N LEU A 183 8.08 -7.62 3.92
CA LEU A 183 7.44 -6.33 4.20
C LEU A 183 6.10 -6.15 3.45
N ALA A 184 6.00 -6.76 2.26
CA ALA A 184 4.82 -6.74 1.43
C ALA A 184 3.65 -7.56 2.00
N LEU A 185 3.90 -8.49 2.93
CA LEU A 185 2.87 -9.29 3.61
C LEU A 185 1.74 -8.42 4.23
N PRO A 186 0.52 -8.96 4.43
CA PRO A 186 -0.55 -8.27 5.14
C PRO A 186 -0.13 -7.66 6.48
N LEU A 187 -0.81 -6.60 6.92
CA LEU A 187 -0.45 -5.86 8.15
C LEU A 187 -0.65 -6.68 9.44
N ASP A 188 -1.46 -7.75 9.37
CA ASP A 188 -1.76 -8.68 10.46
C ASP A 188 -0.81 -9.88 10.53
N GLU A 189 0.10 -10.03 9.57
CA GLU A 189 1.11 -11.10 9.59
C GLU A 189 2.31 -10.74 10.46
N GLU A 190 2.57 -11.52 11.52
CA GLU A 190 3.69 -11.31 12.45
C GLU A 190 5.04 -11.31 11.74
N ARG A 191 5.18 -12.15 10.70
CA ARG A 191 6.40 -12.26 9.90
C ARG A 191 6.79 -10.96 9.18
N ARG A 192 5.87 -10.02 9.05
CA ARG A 192 6.16 -8.70 8.47
C ARG A 192 7.13 -7.90 9.34
N GLU A 193 7.16 -8.13 10.66
CA GLU A 193 8.13 -7.51 11.56
C GLU A 193 9.58 -7.89 11.19
N GLU A 194 9.79 -9.11 10.70
CA GLU A 194 11.09 -9.55 10.18
C GLU A 194 11.52 -8.68 8.97
N GLY A 195 10.58 -8.35 8.09
CA GLY A 195 10.81 -7.43 6.97
C GLY A 195 11.18 -6.01 7.42
N LEU A 196 10.48 -5.47 8.42
CA LEU A 196 10.81 -4.15 8.99
C LEU A 196 12.21 -4.12 9.61
N HIS A 197 12.56 -5.15 10.35
CA HIS A 197 13.90 -5.28 10.93
C HIS A 197 14.98 -5.48 9.84
N GLY A 198 14.66 -6.24 8.79
CA GLY A 198 15.52 -6.40 7.62
C GLY A 198 15.84 -5.08 6.92
N VAL A 199 14.84 -4.20 6.74
CA VAL A 199 15.04 -2.85 6.16
C VAL A 199 16.03 -2.04 7.00
N GLN A 200 15.87 -2.05 8.32
CA GLN A 200 16.80 -1.38 9.24
C GLN A 200 18.23 -1.91 9.09
N ASN A 201 18.39 -3.23 9.08
CA ASN A 201 19.70 -3.86 8.95
C ASN A 201 20.39 -3.50 7.63
N ILE A 202 19.66 -3.53 6.51
CA ILE A 202 20.20 -3.17 5.19
C ILE A 202 20.59 -1.69 5.15
N LEU A 203 19.70 -0.79 5.59
CA LEU A 203 19.93 0.65 5.52
C LEU A 203 21.02 1.12 6.50
N TRP A 204 21.23 0.41 7.62
CA TRP A 204 22.17 0.83 8.65
C TRP A 204 23.53 0.11 8.61
N ALA A 205 23.66 -0.99 7.86
CA ALA A 205 24.94 -1.68 7.65
C ALA A 205 26.03 -0.78 7.04
N VAL A 206 25.64 0.24 6.26
CA VAL A 206 26.54 1.15 5.54
C VAL A 206 27.42 2.01 6.48
N GLY A 207 27.03 2.20 7.75
CA GLY A 207 27.79 3.01 8.73
C GLY A 207 29.05 2.35 9.31
N GLY A 208 29.29 1.06 9.04
CA GLY A 208 30.35 0.25 9.66
C GLY A 208 31.61 0.02 8.83
N GLY A 209 31.72 0.62 7.64
CA GLY A 209 32.89 0.44 6.76
C GLY A 209 32.91 -0.94 6.09
N GLY A 210 32.21 -1.07 4.96
CA GLY A 210 32.30 -2.26 4.10
C GLY A 210 30.95 -2.74 3.57
N ALA A 211 30.21 -1.88 2.88
CA ALA A 211 29.15 -2.28 1.93
C ALA A 211 28.83 -1.06 1.05
N THR A 212 29.83 -0.59 0.31
CA THR A 212 29.59 0.32 -0.80
C THR A 212 29.01 -0.48 -1.95
N ALA A 213 27.72 -0.24 -2.23
CA ALA A 213 26.86 -0.90 -3.20
C ALA A 213 26.25 -2.22 -2.71
N LEU A 214 24.91 -2.27 -2.69
CA LEU A 214 24.15 -3.52 -2.74
C LEU A 214 24.40 -4.12 -4.14
N ASP A 215 25.58 -4.69 -4.36
CA ASP A 215 26.03 -5.45 -5.53
C ASP A 215 25.61 -4.94 -6.93
N GLY A 216 25.42 -3.62 -7.06
CA GLY A 216 25.02 -2.96 -8.31
C GLY A 216 23.57 -3.23 -8.77
N ARG A 217 22.73 -3.95 -8.02
CA ARG A 217 21.31 -4.18 -8.40
C ARG A 217 20.31 -3.30 -7.68
N PHE A 218 20.63 -2.83 -6.48
CA PHE A 218 19.84 -1.82 -5.77
C PHE A 218 20.76 -0.68 -5.36
N ASN A 219 20.47 0.55 -5.76
CA ASN A 219 21.02 1.68 -5.04
C ASN A 219 20.18 1.91 -3.74
N ARG A 220 20.74 2.65 -2.76
CA ARG A 220 20.07 2.90 -1.47
C ARG A 220 18.68 3.54 -1.66
N GLU A 221 18.58 4.48 -2.59
CA GLU A 221 17.35 5.21 -2.91
C GLU A 221 16.28 4.30 -3.52
N GLU A 222 16.65 3.41 -4.45
CA GLU A 222 15.77 2.41 -5.08
C GLU A 222 15.23 1.44 -4.05
N PHE A 223 16.10 0.89 -3.20
CA PHE A 223 15.67 -0.02 -2.13
C PHE A 223 14.72 0.67 -1.14
N MET A 224 15.06 1.89 -0.71
CA MET A 224 14.22 2.66 0.20
C MET A 224 12.87 3.02 -0.43
N SER A 225 12.88 3.44 -1.69
CA SER A 225 11.65 3.77 -2.44
C SER A 225 10.72 2.58 -2.55
N GLU A 226 11.26 1.39 -2.86
CA GLU A 226 10.47 0.16 -2.92
C GLU A 226 9.94 -0.26 -1.54
N ALA A 227 10.79 -0.18 -0.50
CA ALA A 227 10.37 -0.47 0.87
C ALA A 227 9.22 0.45 1.32
N PHE A 228 9.30 1.74 1.02
CA PHE A 228 8.28 2.73 1.38
C PHE A 228 6.91 2.45 0.76
N LEU A 229 6.84 1.79 -0.41
CA LEU A 229 5.58 1.34 -1.00
C LEU A 229 4.85 0.29 -0.14
N HIS A 230 5.57 -0.39 0.75
CA HIS A 230 5.05 -1.46 1.60
C HIS A 230 4.98 -1.07 3.07
N MET A 231 5.40 0.14 3.44
CA MET A 231 5.37 0.65 4.82
C MET A 231 4.15 1.53 5.10
N THR A 232 3.73 1.56 6.37
CA THR A 232 2.76 2.52 6.89
C THR A 232 3.43 3.87 7.18
N ALA A 233 2.63 4.92 7.35
CA ALA A 233 3.17 6.22 7.75
C ALA A 233 3.91 6.14 9.11
N ALA A 234 3.33 5.43 10.08
CA ALA A 234 3.94 5.20 11.39
C ALA A 234 5.28 4.47 11.30
N GLU A 235 5.39 3.43 10.48
CA GLU A 235 6.64 2.68 10.34
C GLU A 235 7.76 3.50 9.67
N GLN A 236 7.43 4.37 8.72
CA GLN A 236 8.44 5.26 8.12
C GLN A 236 8.91 6.31 9.12
N VAL A 237 8.00 6.84 9.95
CA VAL A 237 8.34 7.72 11.08
C VAL A 237 9.27 7.00 12.06
N ASP A 238 8.93 5.76 12.46
CA ASP A 238 9.73 4.97 13.39
C ASP A 238 11.12 4.62 12.82
N LEU A 239 11.20 4.25 11.54
CA LEU A 239 12.46 4.00 10.84
C LEU A 239 13.37 5.24 10.84
N PHE A 240 12.81 6.40 10.51
CA PHE A 240 13.55 7.65 10.49
C PHE A 240 14.01 8.06 11.89
N ALA A 241 13.13 7.97 12.89
CA ALA A 241 13.44 8.30 14.29
C ALA A 241 14.49 7.35 14.91
N ALA A 242 14.48 6.07 14.52
CA ALA A 242 15.43 5.08 14.99
C ALA A 242 16.78 5.12 14.25
N THR A 243 16.89 5.88 13.16
CA THR A 243 18.11 5.94 12.35
C THR A 243 19.29 6.50 13.18
N PRO A 244 20.40 5.75 13.31
CA PRO A 244 21.55 6.19 14.07
C PRO A 244 22.15 7.50 13.54
N SER A 245 22.57 8.40 14.43
CA SER A 245 23.18 9.69 14.05
C SER A 245 24.49 9.58 13.25
N SER A 246 25.09 8.38 13.19
CA SER A 246 26.25 8.08 12.35
C SER A 246 25.93 7.98 10.86
N ILE A 247 24.65 7.83 10.50
CA ILE A 247 24.19 7.69 9.11
C ILE A 247 23.43 8.98 8.77
N PRO A 248 24.04 9.89 8.00
CA PRO A 248 23.37 11.13 7.62
C PRO A 248 22.21 10.82 6.66
N ALA A 249 21.03 11.33 6.97
CA ALA A 249 19.87 11.22 6.08
C ALA A 249 20.05 12.10 4.83
N GLU A 250 19.75 11.54 3.67
CA GLU A 250 19.75 12.30 2.41
C GLU A 250 18.47 13.13 2.28
N SER A 251 18.47 14.14 1.39
CA SER A 251 17.34 15.07 1.26
C SER A 251 16.02 14.37 0.90
N PHE A 252 16.07 13.31 0.08
CA PHE A 252 14.87 12.55 -0.28
C PHE A 252 14.32 11.76 0.93
N GLU A 253 15.19 11.23 1.80
CA GLU A 253 14.80 10.49 3.01
C GLU A 253 14.10 11.42 4.01
N VAL A 254 14.66 12.61 4.21
CA VAL A 254 14.09 13.65 5.08
C VAL A 254 12.74 14.12 4.53
N TYR A 255 12.60 14.26 3.21
CA TYR A 255 11.33 14.66 2.59
C TYR A 255 10.25 13.58 2.76
N ALA A 256 10.60 12.32 2.50
CA ALA A 256 9.69 11.19 2.69
C ALA A 256 9.25 11.06 4.16
N ALA A 257 10.19 11.18 5.10
CA ALA A 257 9.90 11.18 6.52
C ALA A 257 8.97 12.34 6.91
N ALA A 258 9.21 13.56 6.40
CA ALA A 258 8.35 14.71 6.66
C ALA A 258 6.90 14.45 6.20
N LEU A 259 6.70 13.89 5.00
CA LEU A 259 5.37 13.48 4.54
C LEU A 259 4.74 12.39 5.42
N ALA A 260 5.53 11.44 5.91
CA ALA A 260 5.07 10.40 6.83
C ALA A 260 4.62 10.99 8.18
N TYR A 261 5.38 11.93 8.74
CA TYR A 261 5.00 12.67 9.94
C TYR A 261 3.70 13.45 9.76
N VAL A 262 3.49 14.10 8.60
CA VAL A 262 2.23 14.79 8.31
C VAL A 262 1.05 13.81 8.33
N VAL A 263 1.16 12.71 7.60
CA VAL A 263 0.06 11.75 7.46
C VAL A 263 -0.22 11.02 8.78
N GLU A 264 0.81 10.52 9.46
CA GLU A 264 0.65 9.90 10.79
C GLU A 264 0.10 10.91 11.81
N GLY A 265 0.59 12.16 11.80
CA GLY A 265 0.05 13.22 12.65
C GLY A 265 -1.43 13.48 12.42
N PHE A 266 -1.88 13.45 11.16
CA PHE A 266 -3.29 13.61 10.80
C PHE A 266 -4.15 12.40 11.19
N VAL A 267 -3.70 11.19 10.86
CA VAL A 267 -4.44 9.94 11.06
C VAL A 267 -4.53 9.61 12.55
N ALA A 268 -3.40 9.65 13.25
CA ALA A 268 -3.31 9.36 14.68
C ALA A 268 -3.71 10.53 15.59
N LYS A 269 -4.14 11.67 15.01
CA LYS A 269 -4.59 12.86 15.75
C LYS A 269 -3.51 13.43 16.69
N LYS A 270 -2.27 13.48 16.21
CA LYS A 270 -1.07 13.96 16.93
C LYS A 270 -0.51 15.22 16.26
N PRO A 271 -0.95 16.44 16.65
CA PRO A 271 -0.45 17.67 16.02
C PRO A 271 1.04 17.93 16.27
N LEU A 272 1.62 17.32 17.31
CA LEU A 272 3.06 17.34 17.55
C LEU A 272 3.84 16.81 16.33
N PHE A 273 3.36 15.74 15.69
CA PHE A 273 4.02 15.18 14.51
C PHE A 273 3.94 16.12 13.30
N ILE A 274 2.89 16.94 13.20
CA ILE A 274 2.80 17.99 12.17
C ILE A 274 3.87 19.08 12.40
N GLN A 275 4.17 19.42 13.66
CA GLN A 275 5.24 20.36 13.97
C GLN A 275 6.62 19.80 13.63
N GLU A 276 6.87 18.52 13.94
CA GLU A 276 8.10 17.84 13.54
C GLU A 276 8.24 17.81 12.00
N ALA A 277 7.15 17.57 11.26
CA ALA A 277 7.16 17.66 9.81
C ALA A 277 7.56 19.04 9.28
N ASP A 278 6.98 20.13 9.82
CA ASP A 278 7.37 21.50 9.40
C ASP A 278 8.85 21.78 9.72
N ALA A 279 9.36 21.29 10.85
CA ALA A 279 10.78 21.42 11.19
C ALA A 279 11.69 20.71 10.17
N LEU A 280 11.29 19.52 9.70
CA LEU A 280 12.02 18.79 8.64
C LEU A 280 11.97 19.52 7.29
N PHE A 281 10.81 20.07 6.88
CA PHE A 281 10.72 20.88 5.67
C PHE A 281 11.57 22.16 5.76
N LEU A 282 11.62 22.79 6.92
CA LEU A 282 12.49 23.95 7.18
C LEU A 282 13.97 23.57 7.05
N GLN A 283 14.38 22.43 7.61
CA GLN A 283 15.75 21.93 7.47
C GLN A 283 16.11 21.68 6.00
N LEU A 284 15.20 21.08 5.22
CA LEU A 284 15.39 20.87 3.79
C LEU A 284 15.52 22.18 3.02
N GLN A 285 14.68 23.16 3.30
CA GLN A 285 14.71 24.48 2.68
C GLN A 285 16.04 25.21 2.92
N GLN A 286 16.65 25.01 4.10
CA GLN A 286 17.96 25.61 4.44
C GLN A 286 19.12 24.91 3.72
N THR A 287 18.99 23.60 3.48
CA THR A 287 20.04 22.76 2.90
C THR A 287 20.00 22.79 1.37
N SER A 288 18.80 22.86 0.78
CA SER A 288 18.55 22.79 -0.66
C SER A 288 17.93 24.09 -1.16
N ARG A 289 18.74 24.94 -1.81
CA ARG A 289 18.31 26.27 -2.32
C ARG A 289 17.46 26.22 -3.59
N GLU A 290 17.31 25.04 -4.21
CA GLU A 290 16.65 24.86 -5.51
C GLU A 290 15.19 24.42 -5.39
N LEU A 291 14.78 23.88 -4.23
CA LEU A 291 13.44 23.34 -4.00
C LEU A 291 12.62 24.29 -3.10
N ASP A 292 11.38 24.55 -3.51
CA ASP A 292 10.41 25.30 -2.72
C ASP A 292 9.46 24.31 -2.02
N PHE A 293 9.34 24.44 -0.70
CA PHE A 293 8.48 23.62 0.16
C PHE A 293 7.26 24.43 0.65
N ALA A 294 6.93 25.54 0.00
CA ALA A 294 5.85 26.44 0.41
C ALA A 294 4.49 25.76 0.51
N LEU A 295 4.19 24.81 -0.38
CA LEU A 295 2.94 24.05 -0.32
C LEU A 295 2.90 23.21 0.96
N GLU A 296 3.91 22.39 1.20
CA GLU A 296 3.99 21.50 2.36
C GLU A 296 3.95 22.28 3.68
N ARG A 297 4.73 23.35 3.78
CA ARG A 297 4.74 24.22 4.97
C ARG A 297 3.42 24.94 5.17
N GLY A 298 2.78 25.40 4.09
CA GLY A 298 1.44 25.97 4.12
C GLY A 298 0.38 24.97 4.60
N MET A 299 0.50 23.70 4.22
CA MET A 299 -0.39 22.61 4.67
C MET A 299 -0.14 22.25 6.14
N CYS A 300 1.11 22.23 6.61
CA CYS A 300 1.43 22.06 8.03
C CYS A 300 0.83 23.20 8.87
N ALA A 301 1.01 24.46 8.45
CA ALA A 301 0.40 25.62 9.10
C ALA A 301 -1.13 25.50 9.14
N LEU A 302 -1.76 25.06 8.05
CA LEU A 302 -3.20 24.82 8.00
C LEU A 302 -3.65 23.74 8.98
N LEU A 303 -2.87 22.69 9.21
CA LEU A 303 -3.15 21.61 10.18
C LEU A 303 -2.88 22.02 11.63
N LEU A 304 -2.01 23.00 11.85
CA LEU A 304 -1.75 23.63 13.16
C LEU A 304 -2.73 24.78 13.45
N GLY A 305 -3.64 25.07 12.53
CA GLY A 305 -4.65 26.12 12.66
C GLY A 305 -4.10 27.55 12.47
N GLU A 306 -2.91 27.68 11.91
CA GLU A 306 -2.22 28.95 11.60
C GLU A 306 -2.61 29.42 10.18
N LEU A 307 -3.80 30.02 10.05
CA LEU A 307 -4.33 30.43 8.74
C LEU A 307 -3.53 31.56 8.09
N ASP A 308 -3.04 32.50 8.88
CA ASP A 308 -2.30 33.64 8.36
C ASP A 308 -0.96 33.17 7.76
N ASP A 309 -0.28 32.26 8.45
CA ASP A 309 0.95 31.65 7.95
C ASP A 309 0.69 30.74 6.74
N CYS A 310 -0.40 29.96 6.75
CA CYS A 310 -0.84 29.19 5.59
C CYS A 310 -1.05 30.08 4.34
N ARG A 311 -1.74 31.22 4.49
CA ARG A 311 -2.00 32.16 3.39
C ARG A 311 -0.72 32.84 2.90
N ALA A 312 0.18 33.18 3.81
CA ALA A 312 1.48 33.75 3.49
C ALA A 312 2.33 32.76 2.69
N TRP A 313 2.43 31.51 3.14
CA TRP A 313 3.15 30.44 2.44
C TRP A 313 2.57 30.14 1.06
N LEU A 314 1.25 30.11 0.91
CA LEU A 314 0.61 29.88 -0.39
C LEU A 314 0.56 31.13 -1.29
N GLY A 315 1.13 32.26 -0.85
CA GLY A 315 1.18 33.50 -1.63
C GLY A 315 -0.19 34.10 -1.96
N LEU A 316 -1.20 33.81 -1.13
CA LEU A 316 -2.58 34.27 -1.34
C LEU A 316 -2.75 35.74 -0.99
N ASP A 317 -1.94 36.27 -0.08
CA ASP A 317 -2.05 37.65 0.41
C ASP A 317 -1.42 38.70 -0.52
N SER A 318 -0.54 38.29 -1.45
CA SER A 318 0.20 39.19 -2.32
C SER A 318 0.46 38.58 -3.70
N GLU A 319 0.11 39.32 -4.76
CA GLU A 319 0.44 38.94 -6.15
C GLU A 319 1.95 38.90 -6.42
N LYS A 320 2.76 39.49 -5.54
CA LYS A 320 4.23 39.53 -5.65
C LYS A 320 4.93 38.51 -4.76
N SER A 321 4.19 37.61 -4.12
CA SER A 321 4.80 36.58 -3.27
C SER A 321 5.71 35.66 -4.11
N PRO A 322 6.93 35.35 -3.65
CA PRO A 322 7.81 34.41 -4.34
C PRO A 322 7.26 32.97 -4.35
N TYR A 323 6.35 32.65 -3.43
CA TYR A 323 5.75 31.33 -3.24
C TYR A 323 4.41 31.15 -3.98
N ARG A 324 4.01 32.15 -4.76
CA ARG A 324 2.70 32.16 -5.43
C ARG A 324 2.70 31.21 -6.62
N ASP A 325 1.96 30.12 -6.51
CA ASP A 325 1.69 29.19 -7.61
C ASP A 325 0.29 29.45 -8.22
N PRO A 326 0.18 29.94 -9.47
CA PRO A 326 -1.10 30.28 -10.09
C PRO A 326 -2.15 29.15 -10.07
N PRO A 327 -1.84 27.89 -10.49
CA PRO A 327 -2.74 26.76 -10.33
C PRO A 327 -3.33 26.57 -8.93
N ILE A 328 -2.52 26.73 -7.88
CA ILE A 328 -2.96 26.57 -6.49
C ILE A 328 -3.88 27.73 -6.09
N VAL A 329 -3.49 28.95 -6.46
CA VAL A 329 -4.28 30.15 -6.19
C VAL A 329 -5.64 30.07 -6.88
N ASP A 330 -5.68 29.69 -8.16
CA ASP A 330 -6.90 29.54 -8.93
C ASP A 330 -7.80 28.46 -8.30
N PHE A 331 -7.24 27.30 -7.94
CA PHE A 331 -7.98 26.22 -7.27
C PHE A 331 -8.62 26.68 -5.94
N VAL A 332 -7.87 27.43 -5.12
CA VAL A 332 -8.36 27.95 -3.84
C VAL A 332 -9.42 29.04 -4.05
N LEU A 333 -9.22 29.96 -5.00
CA LEU A 333 -10.15 31.05 -5.27
C LEU A 333 -11.47 30.54 -5.88
N GLU A 334 -11.41 29.57 -6.80
CA GLU A 334 -12.60 28.92 -7.39
C GLU A 334 -13.46 28.21 -6.34
N ASN A 335 -12.86 27.75 -5.25
CA ASN A 335 -13.54 26.98 -4.20
C ASN A 335 -13.75 27.76 -2.88
N SER A 336 -13.37 29.04 -2.77
CA SER A 336 -13.44 29.86 -1.53
C SER A 336 -12.76 29.20 -0.31
N LEU A 337 -13.19 29.48 0.94
CA LEU A 337 -12.69 28.85 2.18
C LEU A 337 -12.66 27.29 2.15
N PRO A 338 -13.64 26.61 1.50
CA PRO A 338 -13.55 25.18 1.20
C PRO A 338 -12.36 24.77 0.31
N GLY A 339 -11.77 25.69 -0.44
CA GLY A 339 -10.65 25.44 -1.36
C GLY A 339 -9.38 25.00 -0.63
N LEU A 340 -9.01 25.65 0.48
CA LEU A 340 -7.85 25.22 1.29
C LEU A 340 -8.08 23.84 1.91
N CYS A 341 -9.29 23.58 2.39
CA CYS A 341 -9.64 22.27 2.97
C CYS A 341 -9.57 21.17 1.91
N LYS A 342 -10.17 21.39 0.74
CA LYS A 342 -10.12 20.44 -0.39
C LYS A 342 -8.71 20.24 -0.92
N LEU A 343 -7.89 21.29 -0.92
CA LEU A 343 -6.50 21.23 -1.35
C LEU A 343 -5.71 20.32 -0.40
N LEU A 344 -5.84 20.53 0.91
CA LEU A 344 -5.23 19.68 1.92
C LEU A 344 -5.73 18.23 1.85
N GLU A 345 -7.04 18.02 1.75
CA GLU A 345 -7.63 16.68 1.63
C GLU A 345 -7.13 15.95 0.39
N SER A 346 -6.94 16.66 -0.74
CA SER A 346 -6.38 16.09 -1.97
C SER A 346 -4.88 15.83 -1.85
N TRP A 347 -4.16 16.73 -1.19
CA TRP A 347 -2.72 16.61 -0.96
C TRP A 347 -2.38 15.45 0.00
N LEU A 348 -3.16 15.22 1.05
CA LEU A 348 -2.98 14.08 1.96
C LEU A 348 -3.18 12.71 1.30
N VAL A 349 -3.88 12.65 0.15
CA VAL A 349 -4.03 11.42 -0.66
C VAL A 349 -2.77 11.15 -1.50
N PHE A 350 -1.92 12.17 -1.73
CA PHE A 350 -0.73 12.03 -2.57
C PHE A 350 0.33 11.10 -1.95
N PRO A 351 0.66 11.18 -0.65
CA PRO A 351 1.51 10.19 0.00
C PRO A 351 0.83 8.81 0.05
N ARG A 352 1.42 7.82 -0.65
CA ARG A 352 0.81 6.48 -0.85
C ARG A 352 1.28 5.45 0.18
N PHE A 353 1.13 5.74 1.46
CA PHE A 353 1.42 4.78 2.54
C PHE A 353 0.47 3.58 2.48
N LYS A 354 0.92 2.42 2.96
CA LYS A 354 0.15 1.17 2.87
C LYS A 354 -1.18 1.23 3.63
N ASP A 355 -1.21 1.92 4.76
CA ASP A 355 -2.36 2.10 5.65
C ASP A 355 -3.33 3.20 5.20
N THR A 356 -2.88 4.14 4.37
CA THR A 356 -3.71 5.26 3.90
C THR A 356 -4.26 5.10 2.48
N ARG A 357 -3.91 4.00 1.80
CA ARG A 357 -4.46 3.67 0.48
C ARG A 357 -5.98 3.50 0.53
N GLY A 358 -6.67 4.40 -0.16
CA GLY A 358 -8.14 4.36 -0.29
C GLY A 358 -8.89 5.08 0.84
N LEU A 359 -8.19 5.70 1.79
CA LEU A 359 -8.83 6.57 2.78
C LEU A 359 -9.29 7.88 2.13
N GLN A 360 -10.47 8.35 2.55
CA GLN A 360 -10.90 9.72 2.28
C GLN A 360 -10.57 10.57 3.49
N PHE A 361 -9.63 11.50 3.32
CA PHE A 361 -9.31 12.47 4.34
C PHE A 361 -10.41 13.53 4.40
N LYS A 362 -10.90 13.80 5.60
CA LYS A 362 -11.80 14.92 5.89
C LYS A 362 -11.21 15.77 6.98
N LEU A 363 -11.02 17.05 6.70
CA LEU A 363 -10.38 17.96 7.66
C LEU A 363 -11.20 18.12 8.95
N GLY A 364 -12.52 18.02 8.85
CA GLY A 364 -13.42 18.04 10.02
C GLY A 364 -13.07 16.95 11.04
N ASP A 365 -12.81 15.72 10.59
CA ASP A 365 -12.51 14.58 11.47
C ASP A 365 -11.22 14.77 12.27
N TYR A 366 -10.31 15.64 11.82
CA TYR A 366 -9.09 16.00 12.56
C TYR A 366 -9.36 17.06 13.62
N TYR A 367 -10.08 18.12 13.27
CA TYR A 367 -10.41 19.21 14.21
C TYR A 367 -11.50 18.86 15.22
N ASP A 368 -12.33 17.85 14.94
CA ASP A 368 -13.34 17.38 15.90
C ASP A 368 -12.73 16.60 17.07
N ASP A 369 -11.48 16.10 16.92
CA ASP A 369 -10.78 15.35 17.96
C ASP A 369 -10.41 16.25 19.17
N PRO A 370 -10.81 15.87 20.41
CA PRO A 370 -10.53 16.65 21.60
C PRO A 370 -9.04 16.84 21.89
N SER A 371 -8.20 15.86 21.56
CA SER A 371 -6.76 15.89 21.81
C SER A 371 -6.07 16.91 20.91
N VAL A 372 -6.50 16.96 19.64
CA VAL A 372 -6.05 17.96 18.67
C VAL A 372 -6.41 19.36 19.16
N LEU A 373 -7.68 19.60 19.49
CA LEU A 373 -8.12 20.93 19.95
C LEU A 373 -7.38 21.37 21.21
N SER A 374 -7.23 20.49 22.20
CA SER A 374 -6.51 20.82 23.44
C SER A 374 -5.05 21.17 23.18
N TYR A 375 -4.40 20.49 22.23
CA TYR A 375 -3.04 20.82 21.83
C TYR A 375 -2.95 22.19 21.15
N LEU A 376 -3.83 22.45 20.18
CA LEU A 376 -3.84 23.71 19.45
C LEU A 376 -4.24 24.90 20.33
N GLU A 377 -5.10 24.71 21.33
CA GLU A 377 -5.40 25.72 22.36
C GLU A 377 -4.14 26.11 23.14
N ARG A 378 -3.27 25.16 23.46
CA ARG A 378 -1.98 25.42 24.14
C ARG A 378 -0.98 26.18 23.27
N LEU A 379 -1.10 26.06 21.95
CA LEU A 379 -0.31 26.82 20.98
C LEU A 379 -0.92 28.20 20.67
N GLU A 380 -2.00 28.59 21.36
CA GLU A 380 -2.75 29.82 21.10
C GLU A 380 -3.26 29.94 19.64
N SER A 381 -3.50 28.80 18.99
CA SER A 381 -3.95 28.74 17.60
C SER A 381 -5.30 29.43 17.42
N PRO A 382 -5.45 30.38 16.47
CA PRO A 382 -6.70 31.10 16.21
C PRO A 382 -7.88 30.18 15.88
N LEU A 383 -7.62 29.06 15.18
CA LEU A 383 -8.64 28.07 14.83
C LEU A 383 -9.09 27.25 16.02
N ALA A 384 -8.18 26.91 16.93
CA ALA A 384 -8.52 26.20 18.15
C ALA A 384 -9.33 27.08 19.10
N ALA A 385 -8.96 28.36 19.21
CA ALA A 385 -9.76 29.34 19.93
C ALA A 385 -11.17 29.45 19.34
N ALA A 386 -11.32 29.48 18.00
CA ALA A 386 -12.62 29.50 17.34
C ALA A 386 -13.44 28.20 17.57
N ALA A 387 -12.81 27.03 17.45
CA ALA A 387 -13.44 25.73 17.67
C ALA A 387 -13.85 25.50 19.15
N ALA A 388 -13.00 25.91 20.10
CA ALA A 388 -13.27 25.87 21.53
C ALA A 388 -14.46 26.75 21.93
N ILE A 389 -14.59 27.92 21.30
CA ILE A 389 -15.70 28.86 21.54
C ILE A 389 -17.03 28.31 21.00
N VAL A 390 -17.01 27.63 19.85
CA VAL A 390 -18.18 26.91 19.32
C VAL A 390 -18.60 25.78 20.26
N ARG A 391 -17.64 25.12 20.93
CA ARG A 391 -17.87 23.98 21.83
C ARG A 391 -18.33 24.39 23.25
N ILE A 392 -17.87 25.53 23.77
CA ILE A 392 -18.09 25.96 25.17
C ILE A 392 -19.18 27.04 25.32
N GLY A 393 -19.57 27.73 24.23
CA GLY A 393 -20.66 28.71 24.26
C GLY A 393 -20.40 29.97 25.09
N ALA A 394 -19.14 30.23 25.46
CA ALA A 394 -18.71 31.43 26.19
C ALA A 394 -17.84 32.32 25.28
N VAL A 395 -18.36 33.49 24.94
CA VAL A 395 -17.69 34.46 24.05
C VAL A 395 -16.75 35.36 24.88
N LYS A 396 -15.44 35.28 24.64
CA LYS A 396 -14.47 36.30 25.10
C LYS A 396 -14.28 37.36 24.01
N GLU A 397 -14.20 38.63 24.40
CA GLU A 397 -14.03 39.80 23.50
C GLU A 397 -12.82 39.68 22.55
N SER A 398 -11.74 39.04 22.98
CA SER A 398 -10.55 38.81 22.16
C SER A 398 -10.83 37.95 20.91
N ALA A 399 -11.78 37.02 21.00
CA ALA A 399 -12.10 36.12 19.90
C ALA A 399 -13.04 36.74 18.85
N ILE A 400 -13.86 37.71 19.24
CA ILE A 400 -14.66 38.50 18.30
C ILE A 400 -13.74 39.32 17.39
N GLN A 401 -12.65 39.87 17.94
CA GLN A 401 -11.66 40.62 17.16
C GLN A 401 -10.90 39.73 16.16
N THR A 402 -10.59 38.49 16.53
CA THR A 402 -9.98 37.50 15.63
C THR A 402 -10.94 37.08 14.52
N LEU A 403 -12.21 36.80 14.83
CA LEU A 403 -13.24 36.50 13.83
C LEU A 403 -13.50 37.67 12.86
N GLN A 404 -13.42 38.92 13.33
CA GLN A 404 -13.54 40.11 12.48
C GLN A 404 -12.35 40.33 11.55
N ARG A 405 -11.15 39.85 11.89
CA ARG A 405 -10.01 39.81 10.95
C ARG A 405 -10.18 38.72 9.89
N VAL A 406 -10.79 37.59 10.26
CA VAL A 406 -11.03 36.45 9.36
C VAL A 406 -12.21 36.70 8.39
N PHE A 407 -13.17 37.55 8.75
CA PHE A 407 -14.37 37.86 7.94
C PHE A 407 -14.63 39.38 7.84
N PRO A 408 -14.22 40.07 6.75
CA PRO A 408 -14.20 41.54 6.69
C PRO A 408 -15.54 42.21 6.32
N PHE A 409 -16.70 41.62 6.66
CA PHE A 409 -18.02 42.23 6.42
C PHE A 409 -18.77 42.53 7.73
N PRO A 410 -19.59 43.60 7.78
CA PRO A 410 -20.23 44.02 9.02
C PRO A 410 -21.35 43.06 9.40
N LEU A 411 -21.08 42.14 10.33
CA LEU A 411 -22.12 41.43 11.06
C LEU A 411 -22.83 42.40 12.00
N GLN A 412 -24.03 42.83 11.63
CA GLN A 412 -24.92 43.51 12.57
C GLN A 412 -25.31 42.53 13.68
N ILE A 413 -24.76 42.77 14.88
CA ILE A 413 -25.03 42.04 16.10
C ILE A 413 -26.46 42.37 16.55
N VAL A 414 -27.38 41.40 16.46
CA VAL A 414 -28.66 41.47 17.17
C VAL A 414 -28.93 40.14 17.87
N CYS A 415 -28.80 40.22 19.20
CA CYS A 415 -29.40 39.41 20.26
C CYS A 415 -29.01 37.92 20.41
N ALA A 416 -28.38 37.69 21.56
CA ALA A 416 -28.22 36.43 22.29
C ALA A 416 -29.37 35.43 22.11
N GLY A 417 -29.03 34.21 21.66
CA GLY A 417 -29.93 33.05 21.74
C GLY A 417 -29.93 32.08 20.55
N VAL A 418 -29.44 32.46 19.37
CA VAL A 418 -29.66 31.65 18.13
C VAL A 418 -28.35 31.28 17.39
N VAL A 419 -27.18 31.45 18.00
CA VAL A 419 -25.89 31.21 17.30
C VAL A 419 -25.52 29.72 17.17
N VAL A 420 -26.16 28.80 17.92
CA VAL A 420 -26.01 27.34 17.72
C VAL A 420 -26.63 26.87 16.39
N GLY A 421 -27.56 27.65 15.82
CA GLY A 421 -28.24 27.31 14.56
C GLY A 421 -27.62 27.91 13.30
N VAL A 422 -26.82 28.97 13.37
CA VAL A 422 -26.42 29.73 12.15
C VAL A 422 -25.03 29.34 11.64
N LEU A 423 -24.11 28.88 12.49
CA LEU A 423 -22.83 28.30 12.05
C LEU A 423 -22.94 26.81 11.67
N THR A 424 -23.93 26.09 12.19
CA THR A 424 -24.30 24.73 11.72
C THR A 424 -25.07 24.76 10.40
N LEU A 425 -25.81 25.82 10.07
CA LEU A 425 -26.55 25.92 8.79
C LEU A 425 -25.72 26.42 7.58
N ALA A 426 -24.58 27.07 7.79
CA ALA A 426 -23.72 27.48 6.66
C ALA A 426 -22.81 26.32 6.18
N ALA A 427 -22.36 25.44 7.07
CA ALA A 427 -21.57 24.26 6.73
C ALA A 427 -22.42 23.06 6.26
N LEU A 428 -23.71 22.98 6.63
CA LEU A 428 -24.65 22.00 6.08
C LEU A 428 -25.29 22.41 4.74
N ARG A 429 -24.89 23.54 4.14
CA ARG A 429 -25.39 24.01 2.82
C ARG A 429 -24.38 23.98 1.69
N SER A 430 -23.16 23.50 1.91
CA SER A 430 -22.14 23.33 0.87
C SER A 430 -21.83 21.87 0.54
N LEU A 431 -22.62 20.92 1.04
CA LEU A 431 -22.80 19.64 0.39
C LEU A 431 -23.96 19.78 -0.61
N PRO A 432 -23.82 19.37 -1.88
CA PRO A 432 -24.99 19.09 -2.70
C PRO A 432 -25.94 18.22 -1.83
N PRO A 433 -27.19 18.65 -1.57
CA PRO A 433 -28.08 17.88 -0.70
C PRO A 433 -28.14 16.46 -1.24
N LYS A 434 -27.82 15.45 -0.41
CA LYS A 434 -27.94 14.04 -0.80
C LYS A 434 -29.36 13.87 -1.33
N MET A 435 -29.51 13.41 -2.58
CA MET A 435 -30.82 13.34 -3.22
C MET A 435 -31.82 12.66 -2.30
N ASP A 436 -32.94 13.32 -2.04
CA ASP A 436 -34.08 12.75 -1.35
C ASP A 436 -35.36 13.04 -2.17
N ALA A 437 -36.47 12.41 -1.79
CA ALA A 437 -37.73 12.56 -2.52
C ALA A 437 -38.20 14.03 -2.60
N ARG A 438 -37.89 14.86 -1.58
CA ARG A 438 -38.31 16.27 -1.53
C ARG A 438 -37.48 17.13 -2.47
N LEU A 439 -36.17 16.92 -2.52
CA LEU A 439 -35.28 17.60 -3.45
C LEU A 439 -35.60 17.19 -4.89
N ALA A 440 -35.79 15.89 -5.13
CA ALA A 440 -36.18 15.37 -6.44
C ALA A 440 -37.49 16.01 -6.92
N GLU A 441 -38.51 16.09 -6.06
CA GLU A 441 -39.76 16.77 -6.35
C GLU A 441 -39.55 18.25 -6.69
N ASN A 442 -38.75 18.97 -5.89
CA ASN A 442 -38.47 20.38 -6.12
C ASN A 442 -37.75 20.63 -7.46
N LEU A 443 -36.80 19.77 -7.83
CA LEU A 443 -36.07 19.87 -9.10
C LEU A 443 -37.00 19.60 -10.28
N VAL A 444 -37.85 18.57 -10.20
CA VAL A 444 -38.84 18.27 -11.26
C VAL A 444 -39.88 19.39 -11.36
N ARG A 445 -40.36 19.96 -10.25
CA ARG A 445 -41.26 21.15 -10.28
C ARG A 445 -40.58 22.35 -10.90
N LYS A 446 -39.33 22.64 -10.53
CA LYS A 446 -38.55 23.75 -11.10
C LYS A 446 -38.37 23.54 -12.61
N TRP A 447 -38.09 22.31 -13.03
CA TRP A 447 -38.03 21.94 -14.44
C TRP A 447 -39.35 22.21 -15.16
N GLN A 448 -40.48 21.71 -14.66
CA GLN A 448 -41.80 21.93 -15.29
C GLN A 448 -42.16 23.42 -15.38
N MET A 449 -41.81 24.22 -14.37
CA MET A 449 -41.98 25.67 -14.40
C MET A 449 -41.10 26.32 -15.47
N SER A 450 -39.82 25.96 -15.56
CA SER A 450 -38.91 26.48 -16.59
C SER A 450 -39.37 26.07 -17.99
N LYS A 451 -39.85 24.84 -18.17
CA LYS A 451 -40.46 24.35 -19.42
C LYS A 451 -41.64 25.23 -19.86
N SER A 452 -42.59 25.48 -18.94
CA SER A 452 -43.76 26.32 -19.21
C SER A 452 -43.36 27.76 -19.59
N LYS A 453 -42.36 28.34 -18.92
CA LYS A 453 -41.87 29.70 -19.25
C LYS A 453 -41.08 29.77 -20.56
N ALA A 454 -40.31 28.74 -20.89
CA ALA A 454 -39.54 28.68 -22.13
C ALA A 454 -40.42 28.48 -23.36
N LEU A 455 -41.51 27.71 -23.23
CA LEU A 455 -42.45 27.41 -24.32
C LEU A 455 -43.68 28.33 -24.34
N GLY A 456 -43.89 29.11 -23.27
CA GLY A 456 -44.95 30.09 -23.17
C GLY A 456 -44.69 31.37 -23.98
N PRO A 457 -45.61 32.33 -23.94
CA PRO A 457 -45.61 33.49 -24.84
C PRO A 457 -44.39 34.42 -24.70
N ASN A 458 -43.68 34.34 -23.57
CA ASN A 458 -42.50 35.16 -23.28
C ASN A 458 -41.17 34.51 -23.69
N HIS A 459 -41.19 33.29 -24.24
CA HIS A 459 -40.02 32.54 -24.72
C HIS A 459 -38.76 32.68 -23.84
N SER A 460 -38.90 32.43 -22.53
CA SER A 460 -37.83 32.65 -21.56
C SER A 460 -36.84 31.49 -21.51
N ILE A 461 -36.01 31.37 -22.56
CA ILE A 461 -35.10 30.23 -22.80
C ILE A 461 -33.91 30.20 -21.82
N SER A 462 -33.45 31.36 -21.33
CA SER A 462 -32.28 31.45 -20.45
C SER A 462 -32.42 30.67 -19.12
N GLN A 463 -33.64 30.41 -18.66
CA GLN A 463 -33.92 29.69 -17.41
C GLN A 463 -33.75 28.16 -17.55
N LEU A 464 -33.55 27.65 -18.77
CA LEU A 464 -33.33 26.22 -19.02
C LEU A 464 -31.98 25.75 -18.48
N SER A 465 -30.90 26.54 -18.64
CA SER A 465 -29.53 26.17 -18.23
C SER A 465 -29.32 26.15 -16.70
N GLU A 466 -30.26 26.73 -15.94
CA GLU A 466 -30.27 26.66 -14.48
C GLU A 466 -30.66 25.27 -13.95
N ILE A 467 -31.45 24.50 -14.72
CA ILE A 467 -32.04 23.23 -14.25
C ILE A 467 -31.73 22.04 -15.16
N LEU A 468 -31.41 22.29 -16.43
CA LEU A 468 -31.00 21.26 -17.38
C LEU A 468 -29.50 21.32 -17.65
N ASP A 469 -28.94 20.17 -18.02
CA ASP A 469 -27.58 20.04 -18.53
C ASP A 469 -27.55 18.97 -19.63
N GLY A 470 -26.41 18.78 -20.29
CA GLY A 470 -26.18 17.69 -21.25
C GLY A 470 -27.19 17.65 -22.42
N GLN A 471 -27.71 16.46 -22.72
CA GLN A 471 -28.61 16.26 -23.86
C GLN A 471 -29.97 16.92 -23.65
N MET A 472 -30.50 16.86 -22.43
CA MET A 472 -31.78 17.48 -22.07
C MET A 472 -31.74 19.00 -22.32
N LEU A 473 -30.68 19.70 -21.90
CA LEU A 473 -30.55 21.14 -22.15
C LEU A 473 -30.53 21.45 -23.66
N LYS A 474 -29.76 20.69 -24.44
CA LYS A 474 -29.64 20.88 -25.88
C LYS A 474 -30.99 20.72 -26.58
N ILE A 475 -31.67 19.60 -26.36
CA ILE A 475 -32.96 19.27 -27.01
C ILE A 475 -34.02 20.32 -26.68
N TRP A 476 -34.16 20.69 -25.40
CA TRP A 476 -35.20 21.64 -24.99
C TRP A 476 -34.89 23.08 -25.36
N THR A 477 -33.62 23.45 -25.48
CA THR A 477 -33.22 24.78 -25.99
C THR A 477 -33.50 24.90 -27.48
N GLU A 478 -33.13 23.89 -28.28
CA GLU A 478 -33.44 23.83 -29.72
C GLU A 478 -34.95 23.88 -29.95
N ARG A 479 -35.71 23.04 -29.23
CA ARG A 479 -37.18 23.02 -29.32
C ARG A 479 -37.83 24.35 -28.94
N ALA A 480 -37.37 25.00 -27.87
CA ALA A 480 -37.91 26.30 -27.46
C ALA A 480 -37.59 27.42 -28.47
N ASN A 481 -36.39 27.39 -29.06
CA ASN A 481 -36.01 28.31 -30.13
C ASN A 481 -36.86 28.11 -31.40
N ASP A 482 -37.06 26.87 -31.83
CA ASP A 482 -37.89 26.57 -33.00
C ASP A 482 -39.32 27.06 -32.82
N ILE A 483 -39.89 26.83 -31.63
CA ILE A 483 -41.23 27.28 -31.25
C ILE A 483 -41.34 28.81 -31.28
N ALA A 484 -40.35 29.51 -30.72
CA ALA A 484 -40.28 30.97 -30.73
C ALA A 484 -40.15 31.53 -32.15
N GLN A 485 -39.36 30.89 -33.02
CA GLN A 485 -39.18 31.32 -34.42
C GLN A 485 -40.48 31.20 -35.24
N HIS A 486 -41.31 30.20 -34.97
CA HIS A 486 -42.59 30.00 -35.64
C HIS A 486 -43.73 30.82 -35.01
N GLY A 487 -43.46 31.56 -33.92
CA GLY A 487 -44.45 32.37 -33.19
C GLY A 487 -45.49 31.52 -32.47
N TRP A 488 -45.20 30.24 -32.21
CA TRP A 488 -46.07 29.34 -31.47
C TRP A 488 -45.78 29.43 -29.98
N PHE A 489 -46.77 29.16 -29.14
CA PHE A 489 -46.54 29.04 -27.70
C PHE A 489 -47.50 28.02 -27.09
N TRP A 490 -47.10 27.44 -25.97
CA TRP A 490 -47.91 26.52 -25.17
C TRP A 490 -47.94 26.95 -23.72
N GLU A 491 -49.13 27.01 -23.14
CA GLU A 491 -49.32 27.26 -21.71
C GLU A 491 -49.48 25.94 -20.97
N TYR A 492 -48.36 25.41 -20.47
CA TYR A 492 -48.37 24.21 -19.63
C TYR A 492 -48.71 24.57 -18.18
N SER A 493 -49.66 23.85 -17.60
CA SER A 493 -49.99 23.90 -16.18
C SER A 493 -49.75 22.55 -15.53
N LEU A 494 -48.85 22.49 -14.53
CA LEU A 494 -48.62 21.29 -13.74
C LEU A 494 -49.74 21.14 -12.71
N LEU A 495 -50.58 20.11 -12.87
CA LEU A 495 -51.72 19.80 -12.00
C LEU A 495 -51.33 18.87 -10.85
N GLY A 496 -50.44 17.91 -11.11
CA GLY A 496 -50.02 16.90 -10.13
C GLY A 496 -48.59 16.43 -10.40
N LEU A 497 -47.86 16.12 -9.34
CA LEU A 497 -46.53 15.53 -9.40
C LEU A 497 -46.36 14.60 -8.21
N THR A 498 -46.00 13.35 -8.49
CA THR A 498 -45.65 12.35 -7.49
C THR A 498 -44.30 11.73 -7.85
N ILE A 499 -43.38 11.69 -6.89
CA ILE A 499 -42.11 10.97 -7.04
C ILE A 499 -42.33 9.51 -6.67
N GLU A 500 -42.09 8.60 -7.61
CA GLU A 500 -42.29 7.16 -7.42
C GLU A 500 -41.05 6.50 -6.84
N SER A 501 -39.88 6.83 -7.39
CA SER A 501 -38.61 6.27 -6.93
C SER A 501 -37.47 7.27 -7.09
N VAL A 502 -36.49 7.14 -6.20
CA VAL A 502 -35.22 7.88 -6.25
C VAL A 502 -34.09 6.89 -5.99
N THR A 503 -33.27 6.65 -7.02
CA THR A 503 -32.10 5.76 -6.94
C THR A 503 -30.83 6.56 -7.10
N ILE A 504 -29.89 6.45 -6.15
CA ILE A 504 -28.66 7.24 -6.10
C ILE A 504 -27.46 6.36 -6.46
N SER A 505 -26.51 6.88 -7.24
CA SER A 505 -25.28 6.15 -7.56
C SER A 505 -24.40 5.98 -6.31
N ALA A 506 -23.54 4.95 -6.31
CA ALA A 506 -22.60 4.68 -5.21
C ALA A 506 -21.68 5.88 -4.89
N GLU A 507 -21.36 6.69 -5.90
CA GLU A 507 -20.56 7.92 -5.78
C GLU A 507 -21.33 9.13 -5.24
N GLY A 508 -22.66 9.03 -5.09
CA GLY A 508 -23.52 10.08 -4.52
C GLY A 508 -23.71 11.34 -5.38
N ARG A 509 -23.17 11.37 -6.62
CA ARG A 509 -23.21 12.53 -7.53
C ARG A 509 -24.21 12.41 -8.68
N ARG A 510 -24.82 11.24 -8.86
CA ARG A 510 -25.84 10.97 -9.87
C ARG A 510 -27.08 10.36 -9.24
N ALA A 511 -28.25 10.68 -9.78
CA ALA A 511 -29.50 10.07 -9.36
C ALA A 511 -30.42 9.79 -10.56
N VAL A 512 -31.21 8.74 -10.41
CA VAL A 512 -32.32 8.40 -11.30
C VAL A 512 -33.61 8.65 -10.51
N VAL A 513 -34.49 9.48 -11.06
CA VAL A 513 -35.78 9.85 -10.45
C VAL A 513 -36.90 9.44 -11.38
N GLU A 514 -37.79 8.59 -10.91
CA GLU A 514 -39.03 8.25 -11.63
C GLU A 514 -40.17 9.07 -11.03
N ALA A 515 -40.87 9.82 -11.88
CA ALA A 515 -41.92 10.72 -11.46
C ALA A 515 -43.15 10.59 -12.37
N THR A 516 -44.33 10.56 -11.77
CA THR A 516 -45.61 10.64 -12.46
C THR A 516 -46.13 12.06 -12.42
N LEU A 517 -46.31 12.64 -13.60
CA LEU A 517 -46.75 14.01 -13.81
C LEU A 517 -48.16 14.03 -14.38
N GLN A 518 -48.95 15.01 -13.94
CA GLN A 518 -50.22 15.35 -14.54
C GLN A 518 -50.15 16.81 -15.00
N GLU A 519 -50.26 17.04 -16.31
CA GLU A 519 -50.22 18.38 -16.90
C GLU A 519 -51.44 18.66 -17.77
N ALA A 520 -51.86 19.92 -17.80
CA ALA A 520 -52.84 20.45 -18.74
C ALA A 520 -52.12 21.26 -19.82
N ALA A 521 -52.50 21.04 -21.08
CA ALA A 521 -52.04 21.79 -22.24
C ALA A 521 -53.24 22.24 -23.09
N PRO A 522 -53.16 23.37 -23.84
CA PRO A 522 -54.33 24.02 -24.43
C PRO A 522 -55.11 23.22 -25.48
N GLU A 523 -54.51 22.15 -26.05
CA GLU A 523 -55.12 21.35 -27.13
C GLU A 523 -55.18 19.84 -26.85
N HIS A 524 -54.77 19.39 -25.65
CA HIS A 524 -54.82 17.99 -25.24
C HIS A 524 -55.48 17.89 -23.86
N ASN A 525 -56.43 16.95 -23.71
CA ASN A 525 -56.98 16.55 -22.40
C ASN A 525 -55.83 16.30 -21.40
N ASP A 526 -56.09 16.55 -20.11
CA ASP A 526 -55.17 16.27 -19.00
C ASP A 526 -54.38 14.98 -19.24
N SER A 527 -53.08 15.11 -19.45
CA SER A 527 -52.20 13.99 -19.72
C SER A 527 -51.51 13.60 -18.41
N THR A 528 -51.67 12.34 -18.02
CA THR A 528 -50.89 11.74 -16.94
C THR A 528 -49.88 10.78 -17.54
N TYR A 529 -48.61 11.00 -17.26
CA TYR A 529 -47.53 10.16 -17.76
C TYR A 529 -46.39 10.06 -16.73
N THR A 530 -45.66 8.95 -16.79
CA THR A 530 -44.49 8.69 -15.95
C THR A 530 -43.23 8.93 -16.77
N THR A 531 -42.25 9.63 -16.19
CA THR A 531 -40.96 9.92 -16.84
C THR A 531 -39.83 9.58 -15.89
N ARG A 532 -38.78 9.01 -16.46
CA ARG A 532 -37.53 8.73 -15.76
C ARG A 532 -36.51 9.81 -16.09
N TYR A 533 -36.12 10.57 -15.07
CA TYR A 533 -35.10 11.62 -15.17
C TYR A 533 -33.75 11.10 -14.69
N GLU A 534 -32.71 11.32 -15.48
CA GLU A 534 -31.33 11.19 -15.04
C GLU A 534 -30.78 12.54 -14.62
N MET A 535 -30.15 12.59 -13.46
CA MET A 535 -29.62 13.81 -12.88
C MET A 535 -28.15 13.66 -12.52
N GLY A 536 -27.33 14.64 -12.92
CA GLY A 536 -25.93 14.78 -12.56
C GLY A 536 -25.70 16.13 -11.91
N ASN A 537 -25.02 16.18 -10.76
CA ASN A 537 -24.82 17.42 -9.98
C ASN A 537 -26.12 18.22 -9.75
N TRP A 538 -27.25 17.52 -9.59
CA TRP A 538 -28.62 18.07 -9.43
C TRP A 538 -29.16 18.90 -10.59
N LYS A 539 -28.63 18.71 -11.79
CA LYS A 539 -29.28 19.13 -13.05
C LYS A 539 -29.77 17.92 -13.82
N ILE A 540 -30.88 18.08 -14.54
CA ILE A 540 -31.47 17.01 -15.35
C ILE A 540 -30.67 16.90 -16.65
N THR A 541 -30.01 15.78 -16.86
CA THR A 541 -29.14 15.51 -18.01
C THR A 541 -29.86 14.73 -19.11
N ASP A 542 -30.83 13.91 -18.73
CA ASP A 542 -31.65 13.11 -19.64
C ASP A 542 -33.06 12.86 -19.07
N GLY A 543 -34.02 12.52 -19.95
CA GLY A 543 -35.41 12.25 -19.58
C GLY A 543 -36.09 11.34 -20.60
N ALA A 544 -36.51 10.14 -20.16
CA ALA A 544 -37.15 9.11 -20.98
C ALA A 544 -38.58 8.79 -20.54
#